data_AF-A0A946G4Z2-F1
#
_entry.id   AF-A0A946G4Z2-F1
#
_cell.length_a   1.000
_cell.length_b   1.000
_cell.length_c   1.000
_cell.angle_alpha   90.00
_cell.angle_beta   90.00
_cell.angle_gamma   90.00
#
_symmetry.space_group_name_H-M   'P 1'
#
loop_
_entity.id
_entity.type
_entity.pdbx_description
1 polymer ?
#
loop_
_entity_poly.entity_id
_entity_poly.type
_entity_poly.pdbx_seq_one_letter_code
_entity_poly.pdbx_strand_id
1 'polypeptide(L)'
;MNYVSSHWGTYKFSVDKNKKIKLDNWELDSSPTEFGLGLADAAIDNLRITQPHVRKGWLDNKGKSDGKRGQDDFIPISWDEAFE
;
A
#
# COMPACT_ATOMS: atom_id res chain seq x y z
N MET A 1 13.29 -21.81 -5.89
CA MET A 1 12.20 -21.14 -6.63
C MET A 1 11.48 -20.22 -5.67
N ASN A 2 11.13 -19.03 -6.13
CA ASN A 2 10.62 -17.94 -5.31
C ASN A 2 9.16 -17.70 -5.69
N TYR A 3 8.25 -17.96 -4.74
CA TYR A 3 6.81 -17.82 -4.94
C TYR A 3 6.22 -16.90 -3.89
N VAL A 4 5.15 -16.20 -4.26
CA VAL A 4 4.31 -15.42 -3.36
C VAL A 4 2.85 -15.76 -3.65
N SER A 5 2.01 -15.70 -2.63
CA SER A 5 0.58 -15.98 -2.76
C SER A 5 -0.24 -14.81 -2.25
N SER A 6 -1.40 -14.59 -2.85
CA SER A 6 -2.35 -13.53 -2.52
C SER A 6 -3.78 -14.03 -2.69
N HIS A 7 -4.77 -13.18 -2.44
CA HIS A 7 -6.17 -13.48 -2.75
C HIS A 7 -6.44 -13.82 -4.23
N TRP A 8 -5.55 -13.41 -5.15
CA TRP A 8 -5.69 -13.65 -6.59
C TRP A 8 -4.90 -14.86 -7.11
N GLY A 9 -4.19 -15.58 -6.23
CA GLY A 9 -3.47 -16.79 -6.60
C GLY A 9 -1.99 -16.76 -6.23
N THR A 10 -1.25 -17.73 -6.81
CA THR A 10 0.18 -17.92 -6.60
C THR A 10 0.98 -17.41 -7.80
N TYR A 11 2.05 -16.68 -7.53
CA TYR A 11 2.90 -16.05 -8.53
C TYR A 11 4.36 -16.45 -8.31
N LYS A 12 5.09 -16.64 -9.40
CA LYS A 12 6.56 -16.59 -9.39
C LYS A 12 6.98 -15.15 -9.18
N PHE A 13 8.01 -14.93 -8.37
CA PHE A 13 8.64 -13.61 -8.30
C PHE A 13 10.12 -13.66 -8.64
N SER A 14 10.56 -12.60 -9.31
CA SER A 14 11.96 -12.32 -9.61
C SER A 14 12.30 -10.88 -9.26
N VAL A 15 13.59 -10.60 -9.09
CA VAL A 15 14.11 -9.26 -8.83
C VAL A 15 15.07 -8.92 -9.95
N ASP A 16 14.86 -7.79 -10.63
CA ASP A 16 15.73 -7.35 -11.71
C ASP A 16 16.98 -6.61 -11.20
N LYS A 17 17.86 -6.20 -12.13
CA LYS A 17 19.11 -5.47 -11.82
C LYS A 17 18.89 -4.15 -11.08
N ASN A 18 17.69 -3.56 -11.20
CA ASN A 18 17.31 -2.31 -10.54
C ASN A 18 16.55 -2.56 -9.23
N LYS A 19 16.60 -3.80 -8.71
CA LYS A 19 15.85 -4.24 -7.53
C LYS A 19 14.32 -4.16 -7.67
N LYS A 20 13.79 -4.06 -8.89
CA LYS A 20 12.35 -4.09 -9.11
C LYS A 20 11.85 -5.53 -9.03
N ILE A 21 10.80 -5.75 -8.24
CA ILE A 21 10.10 -7.04 -8.16
C ILE A 21 9.21 -7.19 -9.40
N LYS A 22 9.26 -8.35 -10.03
CA LYS A 22 8.36 -8.76 -11.12
C LYS A 22 7.61 -10.01 -10.70
N LEU A 23 6.31 -10.04 -10.99
CA LEU A 23 5.45 -11.18 -10.77
C LEU A 23 5.08 -11.80 -12.11
N ASP A 24 5.11 -13.13 -12.17
CA ASP A 24 4.70 -13.93 -13.32
C ASP A 24 3.73 -15.03 -12.85
N ASN A 25 2.84 -15.46 -13.75
CA ASN A 25 1.90 -16.54 -13.48
C ASN A 25 2.63 -17.83 -13.08
N TRP A 26 2.08 -18.55 -12.10
CA TRP A 26 2.55 -19.87 -11.74
C TRP A 26 2.08 -20.90 -12.77
N GLU A 27 3.00 -21.72 -13.25
CA GLU A 27 2.80 -22.68 -14.34
C GLU A 27 1.84 -23.82 -14.03
N LEU A 28 1.56 -24.07 -12.74
CA LEU A 28 0.60 -25.09 -12.30
C LEU A 28 -0.80 -24.51 -12.04
N ASP A 29 -0.98 -23.20 -12.16
CA ASP A 29 -2.30 -22.59 -12.17
C ASP A 29 -2.94 -22.81 -13.55
N SER A 30 -4.05 -23.54 -13.61
CA SER A 30 -4.75 -23.86 -14.85
C SER A 30 -5.59 -22.68 -15.38
N SER A 31 -5.80 -21.63 -14.58
CA SER A 31 -6.57 -20.46 -14.95
C SER A 31 -6.04 -19.21 -14.24
N PRO A 32 -4.77 -18.81 -14.50
CA PRO A 32 -4.14 -17.71 -13.80
C PRO A 32 -4.82 -16.38 -14.14
N THR A 33 -4.81 -15.45 -13.18
CA THR A 33 -5.34 -14.10 -13.37
C THR A 33 -4.24 -13.05 -13.42
N GLU A 34 -4.38 -12.13 -14.37
CA GLU A 34 -3.47 -11.00 -14.55
C GLU A 34 -3.61 -9.93 -13.46
N PHE A 35 -4.72 -9.93 -12.71
CA PHE A 35 -4.97 -8.91 -11.67
C PHE A 35 -3.86 -8.81 -10.62
N GLY A 36 -3.30 -9.94 -10.19
CA GLY A 36 -2.22 -9.95 -9.21
C GLY A 36 -0.85 -9.56 -9.75
N LEU A 37 -0.65 -9.49 -11.07
CA LEU A 37 0.65 -9.14 -11.66
C LEU A 37 1.05 -7.68 -11.34
N GLY A 38 0.06 -6.81 -11.12
CA GLY A 38 0.27 -5.41 -10.73
C GLY A 38 0.59 -5.17 -9.25
N LEU A 39 0.58 -6.21 -8.39
CA LEU A 39 0.76 -6.04 -6.93
C LEU A 39 2.11 -5.41 -6.56
N ALA A 40 3.18 -5.77 -7.29
CA ALA A 40 4.51 -5.22 -7.06
C ALA A 40 4.59 -3.72 -7.41
N ASP A 41 3.90 -3.30 -8.48
CA ASP A 41 3.84 -1.89 -8.88
C ASP A 41 2.98 -1.08 -7.90
N ALA A 42 1.83 -1.61 -7.47
CA ALA A 42 0.96 -0.98 -6.48
C ALA A 42 1.66 -0.76 -5.12
N ALA A 43 2.61 -1.62 -4.76
CA ALA A 43 3.37 -1.50 -3.51
C ALA A 43 4.29 -0.26 -3.47
N ILE A 44 4.69 0.25 -4.63
CA ILE A 44 5.63 1.38 -4.79
C ILE A 44 5.00 2.59 -5.52
N ASP A 45 3.70 2.57 -5.75
CA ASP A 45 2.97 3.64 -6.43
C ASP A 45 3.01 4.95 -5.63
N ASN A 46 2.88 6.09 -6.32
CA ASN A 46 2.85 7.41 -5.69
C ASN A 46 1.67 7.63 -4.73
N LEU A 47 0.60 6.84 -4.85
CA LEU A 47 -0.56 6.85 -3.94
C LEU A 47 -0.34 6.01 -2.68
N ARG A 48 0.78 5.28 -2.56
CA ARG A 48 1.09 4.51 -1.36
C ARG A 48 1.28 5.44 -0.16
N ILE A 49 0.54 5.21 0.92
CA ILE A 49 0.77 5.91 2.19
C ILE A 49 2.12 5.45 2.75
N THR A 50 3.08 6.37 2.83
CA THR A 50 4.48 6.08 3.20
C THR A 50 4.83 6.42 4.65
N GLN A 51 4.02 7.22 5.33
CA GLN A 51 4.21 7.62 6.72
C GLN A 51 2.87 7.91 7.39
N PRO A 52 2.81 7.97 8.73
CA PRO A 52 1.62 8.42 9.44
C PRO A 52 1.22 9.84 9.02
N HIS A 53 -0.09 10.06 8.94
CA HIS A 53 -0.65 11.39 8.73
C HIS A 53 -1.82 11.57 9.68
N VAL A 54 -2.05 12.81 10.09
CA VAL A 54 -3.19 13.19 10.91
C VAL A 54 -3.98 14.27 10.21
N ARG A 55 -5.31 14.21 10.34
CA ARG A 55 -6.20 15.24 9.83
C ARG A 55 -5.95 16.54 10.60
N LYS A 56 -5.60 17.61 9.91
CA LYS A 56 -5.21 18.90 10.50
C LYS A 56 -6.28 19.46 11.44
N GLY A 57 -7.53 19.51 11.00
CA GLY A 57 -8.64 20.04 11.81
C GLY A 57 -8.90 19.23 13.09
N TRP A 58 -8.61 17.91 13.10
CA TRP A 58 -8.67 17.11 14.32
C TRP A 58 -7.53 17.45 15.28
N LEU A 59 -6.31 17.63 14.76
CA LEU A 59 -5.15 17.96 15.58
C LEU A 59 -5.30 19.34 16.23
N ASP A 60 -5.83 20.31 15.48
CA ASP A 60 -6.05 21.69 15.94
C ASP A 60 -7.23 21.79 16.93
N ASN A 61 -8.20 20.86 16.87
CA ASN A 61 -9.43 20.90 17.67
C ASN A 61 -9.71 19.57 18.40
N LYS A 62 -8.69 19.00 19.05
CA LYS A 62 -8.80 17.71 19.76
C LYS A 62 -10.06 17.67 20.65
N GLY A 63 -10.82 16.59 20.53
CA GLY A 63 -12.07 16.37 21.29
C GLY A 63 -13.30 17.11 20.77
N LYS A 64 -13.19 17.88 19.67
CA LYS A 64 -14.33 18.55 19.04
C LYS A 64 -14.44 18.15 17.57
N SER A 65 -15.64 17.76 17.14
CA SER A 65 -15.91 17.53 15.72
C SER A 65 -16.10 18.87 15.01
N ASP A 66 -15.48 19.01 13.85
CA ASP A 66 -15.62 20.16 12.95
C ASP A 66 -16.43 19.82 11.68
N GLY A 67 -16.86 18.55 11.51
CA GLY A 67 -17.66 18.09 10.37
C GLY A 67 -16.91 18.00 9.04
N LYS A 68 -15.57 18.18 9.00
CA LYS A 68 -14.79 18.31 7.76
C LYS A 68 -14.16 17.00 7.24
N ARG A 69 -14.57 15.84 7.75
CA ARG A 69 -14.05 14.54 7.28
C ARG A 69 -14.27 14.39 5.77
N GLY A 70 -13.21 14.04 5.05
CA GLY A 70 -13.23 13.89 3.58
C GLY A 70 -12.98 15.19 2.79
N GLN A 71 -12.84 16.34 3.44
CA GLN A 71 -12.59 17.64 2.80
C GLN A 71 -11.44 18.44 3.46
N ASP A 72 -10.72 17.81 4.39
CA ASP A 72 -9.69 18.44 5.20
C ASP A 72 -8.29 17.96 4.82
N ASP A 73 -7.29 18.77 5.14
CA ASP A 73 -5.90 18.45 4.87
C ASP A 73 -5.38 17.38 5.85
N PHE A 74 -4.44 16.57 5.35
CA PHE A 74 -3.66 15.65 6.16
C PHE A 74 -2.23 16.14 6.23
N ILE A 75 -1.71 16.27 7.45
CA ILE A 75 -0.32 16.65 7.68
C ILE A 75 0.48 15.42 8.13
N PRO A 76 1.74 15.29 7.67
CA PRO A 76 2.59 14.18 8.08
C PRO A 76 3.03 14.33 9.53
N ILE A 77 3.12 13.22 10.25
CA ILE A 77 3.65 13.15 11.62
C ILE A 77 4.57 11.94 11.78
N SER A 78 5.37 11.94 12.84
CA SER A 78 6.20 10.77 13.19
C SER A 78 5.36 9.60 13.70
N TRP A 79 5.94 8.40 13.70
CA TRP A 79 5.32 7.22 14.32
C TRP A 79 5.13 7.38 15.84
N ASP A 80 6.10 8.00 16.51
CA ASP A 80 6.01 8.26 17.95
C ASP A 80 4.82 9.18 18.26
N GLU A 81 4.66 10.29 17.54
CA GLU A 81 3.51 11.20 17.70
C GLU A 81 2.17 10.57 17.32
N ALA A 82 2.15 9.60 16.40
CA ALA A 82 0.93 8.91 15.98
C ALA A 82 0.47 7.86 16.99
N PHE A 83 1.40 7.33 17.80
CA PHE A 83 1.15 6.27 18.77
C PHE A 83 0.68 6.81 20.13
N GLU A 84 1.21 7.95 20.56
CA GLU A 84 0.84 8.64 21.82
C GLU A 84 -0.55 9.29 21.78
#